data_AF-A0A7X7MJC0-F1
#
_entry.id   AF-A0A7X7MJC0-F1
#
_cell.length_a   1.000
_cell.length_b   1.000
_cell.length_c   1.000
_cell.angle_alpha   90.00
_cell.angle_beta   90.00
_cell.angle_gamma   90.00
#
_symmetry.space_group_name_H-M   'P 1'
#
loop_
_entity.id
_entity.type
_entity.pdbx_description
1 polymer ?
#
loop_
_entity_poly.entity_id
_entity_poly.type
_entity_poly.pdbx_seq_one_letter_code
_entity_poly.pdbx_strand_id
1 'polypeptide(L)'
;MSTCTLLKICCCALSAVMSQSLLGQTEILPALSFRRSEQTSSLRIGSRPRVTAHTQIYARMQPYDLYSNYLDEWIDRPLYHNRSWRDSTDGQEQAFLRDVQAVQEYAIEGFTMLGSSYVPRYRRALQILKKNSVPDFAFMPGMSWSSRGSYNKLLDNVKTAFASPYTPRINGKVPVFTYVSCPLEEIRAFRERLAGDGYAEVLLF
;
A
#
# COMPACT_ATOMS: atom_id res chain seq x y z
N MET A 1 56.22 -47.03 -6.28
CA MET A 1 56.11 -47.46 -7.70
C MET A 1 54.67 -47.24 -8.16
N SER A 2 54.52 -46.68 -9.36
CA SER A 2 53.30 -46.61 -10.20
C SER A 2 52.11 -45.74 -9.74
N THR A 3 51.96 -44.52 -10.29
CA THR A 3 51.13 -44.12 -11.48
C THR A 3 49.63 -44.06 -11.16
N CYS A 4 48.98 -42.91 -11.01
CA CYS A 4 48.57 -41.90 -12.02
C CYS A 4 47.61 -42.45 -13.09
N THR A 5 46.36 -41.94 -13.13
CA THR A 5 45.63 -41.39 -14.32
C THR A 5 44.10 -41.60 -14.28
N LEU A 6 43.38 -40.47 -14.34
CA LEU A 6 42.00 -40.15 -14.79
C LEU A 6 40.87 -41.20 -14.82
N LEU A 7 39.70 -40.78 -14.33
CA LEU A 7 38.44 -40.95 -15.06
C LEU A 7 37.52 -39.71 -14.87
N LYS A 8 37.57 -38.79 -15.84
CA LYS A 8 36.45 -37.93 -16.25
C LYS A 8 35.58 -38.75 -17.22
N ILE A 9 34.34 -38.31 -17.41
CA ILE A 9 33.35 -38.67 -18.44
C ILE A 9 32.16 -39.46 -17.86
N CYS A 10 31.08 -38.74 -17.57
CA CYS A 10 29.73 -39.25 -17.70
C CYS A 10 28.78 -38.09 -18.05
N CYS A 11 28.91 -37.62 -19.29
CA CYS A 11 27.90 -36.87 -20.01
C CYS A 11 27.98 -37.35 -21.46
N CYS A 12 26.82 -37.49 -22.09
CA CYS A 12 26.59 -37.95 -23.47
C CYS A 12 26.57 -39.49 -23.64
N ALA A 13 25.40 -40.10 -23.41
CA ALA A 13 24.87 -41.19 -24.25
C ALA A 13 23.47 -41.62 -23.78
N LEU A 14 22.43 -40.83 -24.07
CA LEU A 14 21.05 -41.32 -24.12
C LEU A 14 20.21 -40.35 -24.96
N SER A 15 20.54 -40.28 -26.24
CA SER A 15 19.77 -39.58 -27.27
C SER A 15 19.82 -40.39 -28.56
N ALA A 16 19.21 -41.55 -28.53
CA ALA A 16 18.77 -42.31 -29.70
C ALA A 16 17.93 -43.47 -29.17
N VAL A 17 16.89 -43.87 -29.90
CA VAL A 17 15.90 -44.89 -29.52
C VAL A 17 14.80 -44.38 -28.59
N MET A 18 13.97 -43.49 -29.12
CA MET A 18 12.49 -43.51 -29.00
C MET A 18 11.93 -42.40 -29.90
N SER A 19 12.22 -42.50 -31.21
CA SER A 19 11.60 -41.67 -32.24
C SER A 19 10.98 -42.62 -33.25
N GLN A 20 9.82 -43.18 -32.90
CA GLN A 20 8.80 -43.75 -33.80
C GLN A 20 7.78 -44.53 -32.97
N SER A 21 6.85 -43.82 -32.31
CA SER A 21 5.49 -44.29 -32.01
C SER A 21 4.82 -43.35 -31.00
N LEU A 22 4.41 -42.17 -31.44
CA LEU A 22 3.41 -41.32 -30.77
C LEU A 22 3.00 -40.17 -31.72
N LEU A 23 2.77 -40.52 -32.99
CA LEU A 23 1.94 -39.70 -33.88
C LEU A 23 0.51 -40.23 -33.72
N GLY A 24 -0.22 -39.67 -32.77
CA GLY A 24 -1.56 -40.12 -32.45
C GLY A 24 -2.29 -39.12 -31.56
N GLN A 25 -3.01 -38.20 -32.20
CA GLN A 25 -4.09 -37.37 -31.66
C GLN A 25 -3.66 -36.24 -30.71
N THR A 26 -3.23 -35.12 -31.30
CA THR A 26 -3.58 -33.83 -30.72
C THR A 26 -5.08 -33.65 -30.96
N GLU A 27 -5.91 -33.88 -29.93
CA GLU A 27 -7.31 -33.45 -29.99
C GLU A 27 -7.31 -31.93 -30.20
N ILE A 28 -7.69 -31.50 -31.40
CA ILE A 28 -8.01 -30.10 -31.66
C ILE A 28 -9.29 -29.84 -30.88
N LEU A 29 -9.15 -29.32 -29.66
CA LEU A 29 -10.28 -28.84 -28.89
C LEU A 29 -11.07 -27.85 -29.76
N PRO A 30 -12.41 -27.97 -29.83
CA PRO A 30 -13.22 -27.07 -30.63
C PRO A 30 -12.92 -25.64 -30.20
N ALA A 31 -12.66 -24.76 -31.18
CA ALA A 31 -12.40 -23.36 -30.93
C ALA A 31 -13.56 -22.79 -30.10
N LEU A 32 -13.25 -22.36 -28.87
CA LEU A 32 -14.21 -21.72 -27.99
C LEU A 32 -14.79 -20.49 -28.70
N SER A 33 -16.06 -20.56 -29.06
CA SER A 33 -16.78 -19.40 -29.60
C SER A 33 -17.01 -18.43 -28.45
N PHE A 34 -16.20 -17.38 -28.39
CA PHE A 34 -16.41 -16.27 -27.46
C PHE A 34 -16.81 -15.03 -28.24
N ARG A 35 -17.75 -14.27 -27.67
CA ARG A 35 -18.15 -12.96 -28.17
C ARG A 35 -17.76 -11.92 -27.12
N ARG A 36 -16.83 -11.03 -27.48
CA ARG A 36 -16.49 -9.87 -26.66
C ARG A 36 -17.46 -8.74 -26.99
N SER A 37 -18.27 -8.32 -26.04
CA SER A 37 -18.96 -7.02 -26.12
C SER A 37 -18.09 -5.96 -25.47
N GLU A 38 -17.59 -5.03 -26.26
CA GLU A 38 -16.90 -3.87 -25.73
C GLU A 38 -17.93 -2.79 -25.41
N GLN A 39 -18.04 -2.42 -24.13
CA GLN A 39 -18.74 -1.22 -23.71
C GLN A 39 -17.72 -0.12 -23.48
N THR A 40 -17.58 0.77 -24.45
CA THR A 40 -16.85 2.01 -24.25
C THR A 40 -17.84 3.05 -23.73
N SER A 41 -17.55 3.63 -22.56
CA SER A 41 -18.39 4.70 -22.00
C SER A 41 -18.45 5.88 -22.97
N SER A 42 -19.64 6.41 -23.26
CA SER A 42 -19.83 7.65 -24.02
C SER A 42 -19.46 8.90 -23.23
N LEU A 43 -19.00 8.74 -21.98
CA LEU A 43 -18.60 9.82 -21.09
C LEU A 43 -17.46 10.62 -21.72
N ARG A 44 -17.78 11.83 -22.21
CA ARG A 44 -16.76 12.83 -22.54
C ARG A 44 -16.20 13.39 -21.24
N ILE A 45 -14.98 13.02 -20.90
CA ILE A 45 -14.25 13.61 -19.77
C ILE A 45 -14.00 15.08 -20.11
N GLY A 46 -14.67 16.00 -19.42
CA GLY A 46 -14.44 17.44 -19.58
C GLY A 46 -13.03 17.86 -19.17
N SER A 47 -12.66 19.13 -19.40
CA SER A 47 -11.37 19.65 -18.94
C SER A 47 -11.30 19.62 -17.41
N ARG A 48 -10.50 18.72 -16.84
CA ARG A 48 -10.17 18.74 -15.42
C ARG A 48 -8.80 19.39 -15.27
N PRO A 49 -8.72 20.66 -14.82
CA PRO A 49 -7.43 21.29 -14.59
C PRO A 49 -6.64 20.47 -13.56
N ARG A 50 -5.35 20.29 -13.79
CA ARG A 50 -4.49 19.59 -12.85
C ARG A 50 -4.31 20.48 -11.62
N VAL A 51 -4.64 19.96 -10.42
CA VAL A 51 -4.56 20.69 -9.15
C VAL A 51 -3.22 20.52 -8.43
N THR A 52 -2.37 19.60 -8.92
CA THR A 52 -1.04 19.29 -8.39
C THR A 52 -0.02 19.30 -9.54
N ALA A 53 1.27 19.45 -9.28
CA ALA A 53 2.28 19.40 -10.34
C ALA A 53 2.35 18.01 -11.01
N HIS A 54 2.29 16.96 -10.20
CA HIS A 54 2.31 15.54 -10.59
C HIS A 54 1.25 14.74 -9.83
N THR A 55 1.07 13.48 -10.24
CA THR A 55 0.20 12.52 -9.53
C THR A 55 0.85 12.16 -8.21
N GLN A 56 0.16 12.40 -7.10
CA GLN A 56 0.64 11.99 -5.78
C GLN A 56 0.20 10.55 -5.47
N ILE A 57 1.13 9.75 -4.98
CA ILE A 57 0.99 8.35 -4.62
C ILE A 57 1.25 8.21 -3.12
N TYR A 58 0.31 7.56 -2.43
CA TYR A 58 0.44 7.27 -1.01
C TYR A 58 0.34 5.77 -0.80
N ALA A 59 1.40 5.17 -0.26
CA ALA A 59 1.39 3.76 0.10
C ALA A 59 0.55 3.55 1.36
N ARG A 60 -0.32 2.54 1.37
CA ARG A 60 -1.12 2.26 2.56
C ARG A 60 -0.31 1.47 3.58
N MET A 61 -0.12 2.07 4.75
CA MET A 61 0.44 1.40 5.92
C MET A 61 -0.69 0.70 6.69
N GLN A 62 -0.57 -0.61 6.83
CA GLN A 62 -1.44 -1.42 7.67
C GLN A 62 -0.97 -1.34 9.14
N PRO A 63 -1.87 -1.52 10.12
CA PRO A 63 -1.58 -1.35 11.54
C PRO A 63 -0.72 -2.46 12.15
N TYR A 64 -0.32 -3.45 11.36
CA TYR A 64 0.41 -4.60 11.84
C TYR A 64 1.85 -4.18 12.18
N ASP A 65 2.32 -4.58 13.35
CA ASP A 65 3.71 -4.44 13.75
C ASP A 65 4.54 -5.49 12.99
N LEU A 66 4.79 -5.19 11.72
CA LEU A 66 5.43 -6.09 10.77
C LEU A 66 6.89 -6.42 11.11
N TYR A 67 7.46 -5.83 12.17
CA TYR A 67 8.79 -6.14 12.71
C TYR A 67 8.78 -7.27 13.77
N SER A 68 7.61 -7.55 14.38
CA SER A 68 7.44 -8.53 15.47
C SER A 68 6.86 -9.87 15.05
N ASN A 69 6.37 -10.01 13.80
CA ASN A 69 5.59 -11.19 13.44
C ASN A 69 6.50 -12.35 13.01
N TYR A 70 6.51 -13.44 13.79
CA TYR A 70 7.38 -14.59 13.52
C TYR A 70 6.77 -15.60 12.54
N LEU A 71 5.45 -15.80 12.51
CA LEU A 71 4.83 -16.96 11.86
C LEU A 71 3.29 -16.81 11.64
N ASP A 72 2.79 -15.64 11.27
CA ASP A 72 1.34 -15.46 11.08
C ASP A 72 0.93 -15.42 9.59
N GLU A 73 -0.33 -15.77 9.31
CA GLU A 73 -0.91 -16.06 7.99
C GLU A 73 -0.72 -14.95 6.93
N TRP A 74 -0.42 -13.73 7.37
CA TRP A 74 -0.31 -12.52 6.57
C TRP A 74 1.13 -12.00 6.50
N ILE A 75 2.04 -12.81 5.95
CA ILE A 75 3.46 -12.49 5.75
C ILE A 75 3.68 -11.66 4.47
N ASP A 76 3.21 -10.40 4.49
CA ASP A 76 3.44 -9.44 3.39
C ASP A 76 4.77 -8.67 3.54
N ARG A 77 5.92 -9.32 3.83
CA ARG A 77 7.23 -8.64 3.72
C ARG A 77 8.35 -9.46 3.07
N PRO A 78 9.19 -8.81 2.23
CA PRO A 78 10.49 -9.33 1.81
C PRO A 78 11.49 -9.37 2.98
N LEU A 79 12.46 -10.28 2.88
CA LEU A 79 13.51 -10.69 3.85
C LEU A 79 14.40 -9.58 4.48
N TYR A 80 14.10 -8.30 4.32
CA TYR A 80 14.99 -7.17 4.64
C TYR A 80 14.64 -6.42 5.92
N HIS A 81 14.48 -7.11 7.05
CA HIS A 81 14.43 -6.42 8.35
C HIS A 81 15.57 -6.83 9.26
N ASN A 82 16.26 -5.84 9.83
CA ASN A 82 17.36 -6.04 10.75
C ASN A 82 16.84 -6.68 12.04
N ARG A 83 17.26 -7.92 12.29
CA ARG A 83 16.85 -8.69 13.48
C ARG A 83 17.23 -7.98 14.78
N SER A 84 18.28 -7.17 14.79
CA SER A 84 18.70 -6.46 16.01
C SER A 84 17.70 -5.42 16.49
N TRP A 85 16.79 -4.96 15.61
CA TRP A 85 15.79 -3.95 15.97
C TRP A 85 14.60 -4.56 16.73
N ARG A 86 14.36 -5.86 16.61
CA ARG A 86 13.17 -6.52 17.18
C ARG A 86 13.02 -6.35 18.69
N ASP A 87 14.09 -6.59 19.42
CA ASP A 87 14.12 -6.54 20.89
C ASP A 87 14.66 -5.21 21.43
N SER A 88 14.94 -4.26 20.53
CA SER A 88 15.43 -2.93 20.89
C SER A 88 14.30 -2.02 21.34
N THR A 89 14.58 -1.15 22.31
CA THR A 89 13.61 -0.19 22.84
C THR A 89 13.09 0.78 21.78
N ASP A 90 13.89 1.06 20.75
CA ASP A 90 13.61 2.00 19.66
C ASP A 90 13.32 1.32 18.31
N GLY A 91 13.23 -0.01 18.27
CA GLY A 91 13.10 -0.79 17.04
C GLY A 91 11.90 -0.43 16.18
N GLN A 92 10.76 -0.13 16.80
CA GLN A 92 9.56 0.37 16.11
C GLN A 92 9.83 1.66 15.34
N GLU A 93 10.55 2.59 15.98
CA GLU A 93 10.87 3.89 15.40
C GLU A 93 11.87 3.73 14.25
N GLN A 94 12.91 2.92 14.46
CA GLN A 94 13.91 2.60 13.43
C GLN A 94 13.28 1.90 12.22
N ALA A 95 12.40 0.92 12.46
CA ALA A 95 11.66 0.21 11.42
C ALA A 95 10.80 1.17 10.58
N PHE A 96 10.03 2.04 11.24
CA PHE A 96 9.21 3.03 10.57
C PHE A 96 10.05 4.01 9.73
N LEU A 97 11.17 4.50 10.27
CA LEU A 97 12.07 5.40 9.54
C LEU A 97 12.71 4.71 8.33
N ARG A 98 13.00 3.39 8.41
CA ARG A 98 13.47 2.64 7.25
C ARG A 98 12.40 2.48 6.18
N ASP A 99 11.14 2.26 6.58
CA ASP A 99 10.01 2.21 5.64
C ASP A 99 9.80 3.59 4.97
N VAL A 100 9.97 4.69 5.70
CA VAL A 100 9.96 6.06 5.15
C VAL A 100 11.05 6.25 4.10
N GLN A 101 12.29 5.85 4.40
CA GLN A 101 13.41 5.93 3.44
C GLN A 101 13.12 5.15 2.16
N ALA A 102 12.60 3.91 2.29
CA ALA A 102 12.27 3.10 1.12
C ALA A 102 11.24 3.79 0.23
N VAL A 103 10.19 4.36 0.81
CA VAL A 103 9.15 5.09 0.06
C VAL A 103 9.72 6.32 -0.66
N GLN A 104 10.67 7.03 -0.03
CA GLN A 104 11.38 8.14 -0.67
C GLN A 104 12.30 7.67 -1.81
N GLU A 105 13.00 6.54 -1.67
CA GLU A 105 13.81 5.91 -2.73
C GLU A 105 12.96 5.59 -3.97
N TYR A 106 11.68 5.23 -3.79
CA TYR A 106 10.72 4.99 -4.87
C TYR A 106 9.96 6.23 -5.35
N ALA A 107 10.32 7.43 -4.87
CA ALA A 107 9.64 8.70 -5.19
C ALA A 107 8.12 8.66 -4.92
N ILE A 108 7.72 7.96 -3.86
CA ILE A 108 6.35 7.96 -3.35
C ILE A 108 6.25 9.06 -2.28
N GLU A 109 5.18 9.85 -2.32
CA GLU A 109 5.01 11.07 -1.51
C GLU A 109 4.82 10.77 -0.02
N GLY A 110 4.36 9.57 0.29
CA GLY A 110 4.46 9.04 1.64
C GLY A 110 3.43 7.95 1.95
N PHE A 111 2.96 7.94 3.19
CA PHE A 111 2.05 6.90 3.69
C PHE A 111 0.63 7.39 3.89
N THR A 112 -0.28 6.43 3.91
CA THR A 112 -1.65 6.62 4.35
C THR A 112 -2.08 5.50 5.28
N MET A 113 -2.92 5.78 6.30
CA MET A 113 -3.44 4.72 7.19
C MET A 113 -4.85 5.02 7.70
N LEU A 114 -5.52 3.99 8.20
CA LEU A 114 -6.84 4.12 8.85
C LEU A 114 -6.71 4.81 10.22
N GLY A 115 -6.38 6.09 10.21
CA GLY A 115 -6.12 6.89 11.41
C GLY A 115 -7.31 6.92 12.37
N SER A 116 -8.55 6.94 11.88
CA SER A 116 -9.73 6.86 12.76
C SER A 116 -9.89 5.50 13.46
N SER A 117 -9.33 4.42 12.88
CA SER A 117 -9.38 3.07 13.45
C SER A 117 -8.17 2.79 14.34
N TYR A 118 -7.03 3.43 14.05
CA TYR A 118 -5.74 3.22 14.71
C TYR A 118 -5.14 4.53 15.24
N VAL A 119 -5.95 5.30 15.97
CA VAL A 119 -5.61 6.64 16.46
C VAL A 119 -4.24 6.72 17.15
N PRO A 120 -3.90 5.83 18.12
CA PRO A 120 -2.59 5.91 18.78
C PRO A 120 -1.41 5.73 17.82
N ARG A 121 -1.55 4.82 16.84
CA ARG A 121 -0.50 4.53 15.85
C ARG A 121 -0.33 5.70 14.89
N TYR A 122 -1.42 6.29 14.40
CA TYR A 122 -1.37 7.46 13.53
C TYR A 122 -0.69 8.65 14.22
N ARG A 123 -1.09 8.95 15.46
CA ARG A 123 -0.42 10.00 16.26
C ARG A 123 1.05 9.72 16.48
N ARG A 124 1.40 8.46 16.81
CA ARG A 124 2.80 8.07 17.03
C ARG A 124 3.64 8.25 15.78
N ALA A 125 3.13 7.87 14.60
CA ALA A 125 3.83 8.06 13.34
C ALA A 125 4.11 9.54 13.06
N LEU A 126 3.11 10.42 13.21
CA LEU A 126 3.29 11.86 13.06
C LEU A 126 4.30 12.44 14.07
N GLN A 127 4.30 11.95 15.31
CA GLN A 127 5.28 12.33 16.33
C GLN A 127 6.69 11.89 15.95
N ILE A 128 6.87 10.67 15.43
CA ILE A 128 8.17 10.17 14.96
C ILE A 128 8.68 11.04 13.82
N LEU A 129 7.83 11.33 12.82
CA LEU A 129 8.18 12.18 11.69
C LEU A 129 8.65 13.56 12.19
N LYS A 130 7.88 14.19 13.07
CA LYS A 130 8.21 15.49 13.68
C LYS A 130 9.49 15.45 14.50
N LYS A 131 9.66 14.43 15.34
CA LYS A 131 10.86 14.24 16.17
C LYS A 131 12.12 14.17 15.29
N ASN A 132 12.04 13.47 14.16
CA ASN A 132 13.17 13.22 13.27
C ASN A 132 13.30 14.24 12.14
N SER A 133 12.42 15.26 12.10
CA SER A 133 12.43 16.32 11.07
C SER A 133 12.53 15.77 9.65
N VAL A 134 11.78 14.70 9.36
CA VAL A 134 11.82 14.03 8.05
C VAL A 134 11.45 15.04 6.95
N PRO A 135 12.29 15.26 5.93
CA PRO A 135 11.96 16.14 4.81
C PRO A 135 11.12 15.41 3.77
N ASP A 136 10.41 16.15 2.92
CA ASP A 136 9.79 15.65 1.69
C ASP A 136 9.00 14.34 1.85
N PHE A 137 8.19 14.28 2.90
CA PHE A 137 7.36 13.12 3.23
C PHE A 137 6.01 13.57 3.80
N ALA A 138 4.94 12.92 3.36
CA ALA A 138 3.59 13.18 3.83
C ALA A 138 2.94 11.93 4.44
N PHE A 139 2.13 12.14 5.48
CA PHE A 139 1.31 11.10 6.09
C PHE A 139 -0.16 11.50 6.03
N MET A 140 -0.88 10.91 5.07
CA MET A 140 -2.29 11.16 4.83
C MET A 140 -3.18 10.43 5.87
N PRO A 141 -4.15 11.12 6.48
CA PRO A 141 -5.14 10.47 7.34
C PRO A 141 -6.14 9.65 6.52
N GLY A 142 -6.70 8.64 7.16
CA GLY A 142 -7.86 7.93 6.61
C GLY A 142 -8.83 7.45 7.64
N MET A 143 -9.96 6.96 7.14
CA MET A 143 -10.99 6.36 7.96
C MET A 143 -11.43 5.01 7.42
N SER A 144 -11.71 4.07 8.32
CA SER A 144 -12.53 2.91 7.96
C SER A 144 -14.00 3.30 8.04
N TRP A 145 -14.74 3.10 6.96
CA TRP A 145 -16.18 3.14 7.05
C TRP A 145 -16.72 1.79 7.58
N SER A 146 -17.63 1.87 8.53
CA SER A 146 -18.54 0.79 8.92
C SER A 146 -19.80 1.45 9.45
N SER A 147 -20.94 0.77 9.41
CA SER A 147 -22.20 1.27 10.01
C SER A 147 -22.11 1.55 11.52
N ARG A 148 -21.02 1.12 12.17
CA ARG A 148 -20.69 1.38 13.58
C ARG A 148 -19.57 2.41 13.77
N GLY A 149 -19.14 3.08 12.70
CA GLY A 149 -18.08 4.08 12.71
C GLY A 149 -18.46 5.25 13.61
N SER A 150 -17.59 5.57 14.58
CA SER A 150 -17.83 6.70 15.48
C SER A 150 -17.34 8.00 14.83
N TYR A 151 -18.25 8.94 14.60
CA TYR A 151 -17.91 10.30 14.15
C TYR A 151 -16.83 10.94 15.03
N ASN A 152 -16.86 10.69 16.35
CA ASN A 152 -15.86 11.24 17.27
C ASN A 152 -14.44 10.78 16.93
N LYS A 153 -14.27 9.53 16.46
CA LYS A 153 -12.97 9.02 16.00
C LYS A 153 -12.55 9.69 14.69
N LEU A 154 -13.48 9.97 13.78
CA LEU A 154 -13.19 10.73 12.57
C LEU A 154 -12.78 12.16 12.91
N LEU A 155 -13.54 12.85 13.76
CA LEU A 155 -13.23 14.20 14.21
C LEU A 155 -11.85 14.27 14.88
N ASP A 156 -11.53 13.33 15.76
CA ASP A 156 -10.23 13.26 16.42
C ASP A 156 -9.06 13.02 15.44
N ASN A 157 -9.29 12.16 14.43
CA ASN A 157 -8.33 11.94 13.36
C ASN A 157 -8.10 13.20 12.52
N VAL A 158 -9.17 13.93 12.18
CA VAL A 158 -9.11 15.21 11.46
C VAL A 158 -8.39 16.27 12.29
N LYS A 159 -8.69 16.41 13.59
CA LYS A 159 -7.99 17.31 14.51
C LYS A 159 -6.49 17.06 14.51
N THR A 160 -6.12 15.78 14.63
CA THR A 160 -4.72 15.34 14.62
C THR A 160 -4.05 15.70 13.28
N ALA A 161 -4.73 15.46 12.15
CA ALA A 161 -4.22 15.77 10.83
C ALA A 161 -4.02 17.29 10.60
N PHE A 162 -4.98 18.11 11.03
CA PHE A 162 -4.87 19.57 10.88
C PHE A 162 -3.72 20.18 11.69
N ALA A 163 -3.39 19.59 12.84
CA ALA A 163 -2.30 20.04 13.69
C ALA A 163 -0.90 19.60 13.22
N SER A 164 -0.82 18.69 12.24
CA SER A 164 0.42 18.08 11.80
C SER A 164 1.01 18.77 10.56
N PRO A 165 2.31 19.13 10.56
CA PRO A 165 2.97 19.63 9.34
C PRO A 165 3.21 18.52 8.30
N TYR A 166 3.10 17.25 8.70
CA TYR A 166 3.27 16.09 7.81
C TYR A 166 1.98 15.71 7.08
N THR A 167 0.85 16.34 7.39
CA THR A 167 -0.39 16.04 6.68
C THR A 167 -0.40 16.79 5.34
N PRO A 168 -0.63 16.09 4.22
CA PRO A 168 -0.61 16.72 2.91
C PRO A 168 -1.75 17.73 2.75
N ARG A 169 -1.50 18.74 1.92
CA ARG A 169 -2.49 19.76 1.55
C ARG A 169 -2.59 19.82 0.03
N ILE A 170 -3.80 19.64 -0.50
CA ILE A 170 -4.07 19.76 -1.94
C ILE A 170 -5.01 20.96 -2.10
N ASN A 171 -4.50 22.05 -2.67
CA ASN A 171 -5.22 23.33 -2.78
C ASN A 171 -5.78 23.80 -1.42
N GLY A 172 -4.95 23.77 -0.38
CA GLY A 172 -5.32 24.14 1.01
C GLY A 172 -6.08 23.06 1.80
N LYS A 173 -6.59 22.03 1.14
CA LYS A 173 -7.47 21.02 1.75
C LYS A 173 -6.73 19.80 2.26
N VAL A 174 -7.21 19.21 3.35
CA VAL A 174 -6.71 17.92 3.87
C VAL A 174 -7.43 16.78 3.18
N PRO A 175 -6.75 15.96 2.37
CA PRO A 175 -7.34 14.73 1.87
C PRO A 175 -7.48 13.72 3.02
N VAL A 176 -8.65 13.11 3.12
CA VAL A 176 -8.93 11.98 4.03
C VAL A 176 -9.48 10.85 3.19
N PHE A 177 -8.75 9.73 3.12
CA PHE A 177 -9.23 8.58 2.35
C PHE A 177 -10.26 7.78 3.17
N THR A 178 -11.25 7.22 2.48
CA THR A 178 -12.16 6.23 3.04
C THR A 178 -11.77 4.82 2.61
N TYR A 179 -11.76 3.90 3.56
CA TYR A 179 -11.63 2.47 3.31
C TYR A 179 -12.99 1.81 3.42
N VAL A 180 -13.27 0.91 2.46
CA VAL A 180 -14.61 0.42 2.13
C VAL A 180 -15.44 1.50 1.43
N SER A 181 -16.33 1.09 0.53
CA SER A 181 -17.23 1.97 -0.22
C SER A 181 -18.22 2.66 0.74
N CYS A 182 -17.78 3.76 1.36
CA CYS A 182 -18.63 4.64 2.15
C CYS A 182 -19.72 5.22 1.22
N PRO A 183 -21.01 5.07 1.55
CA PRO A 183 -22.07 5.64 0.74
C PRO A 183 -21.92 7.17 0.59
N LEU A 184 -22.28 7.71 -0.57
CA LEU A 184 -22.07 9.12 -0.89
C LEU A 184 -22.83 10.06 0.05
N GLU A 185 -24.02 9.66 0.47
CA GLU A 185 -24.86 10.35 1.45
C GLU A 185 -24.16 10.46 2.81
N GLU A 186 -23.45 9.41 3.23
CA GLU A 186 -22.69 9.42 4.48
C GLU A 186 -21.43 10.29 4.36
N ILE A 187 -20.72 10.23 3.24
CA ILE A 187 -19.60 11.14 2.95
C ILE A 187 -20.06 12.60 3.06
N ARG A 188 -21.21 12.95 2.48
CA ARG A 188 -21.77 14.31 2.54
C ARG A 188 -22.13 14.71 3.96
N ALA A 189 -22.84 13.85 4.69
CA ALA A 189 -23.22 14.10 6.09
C ALA A 189 -21.98 14.30 6.99
N PHE A 190 -20.93 13.49 6.81
CA PHE A 190 -19.68 13.68 7.55
C PHE A 190 -19.00 15.00 7.21
N ARG A 191 -18.95 15.39 5.93
CA ARG A 191 -18.35 16.66 5.51
C ARG A 191 -19.08 17.87 6.06
N GLU A 192 -20.41 17.86 6.04
CA GLU A 192 -21.23 18.93 6.61
C GLU A 192 -21.00 19.06 8.12
N ARG A 193 -20.98 17.92 8.83
CA ARG A 193 -20.74 17.91 10.27
C ARG A 193 -19.33 18.37 10.62
N LEU A 194 -18.32 17.92 9.87
CA LEU A 194 -16.93 18.38 10.02
C LEU A 194 -16.79 19.88 9.76
N ALA A 195 -17.50 20.42 8.76
CA ALA A 195 -17.54 21.85 8.50
C ALA A 195 -18.14 22.62 9.67
N GLY A 196 -19.23 22.12 10.27
CA GLY A 196 -19.83 22.68 11.49
C GLY A 196 -18.87 22.67 12.69
N ASP A 197 -17.98 21.69 12.77
CA ASP A 197 -16.92 21.60 13.79
C ASP A 197 -15.64 22.41 13.45
N GLY A 198 -15.66 23.21 12.36
CA GLY A 198 -14.55 24.08 11.95
C GLY A 198 -13.53 23.44 10.99
N TYR A 199 -13.83 22.27 10.43
CA TYR A 199 -12.96 21.52 9.52
C TYR A 199 -13.54 21.44 8.09
N ALA A 200 -14.01 22.57 7.56
CA ALA A 200 -14.61 22.66 6.22
C ALA A 200 -13.64 22.32 5.08
N GLU A 201 -12.33 22.48 5.31
CA GLU A 201 -11.26 22.18 4.34
C GLU A 201 -10.88 20.69 4.29
N VAL A 202 -11.72 19.79 4.81
CA VAL A 202 -11.57 18.35 4.63
C VAL A 202 -12.07 17.92 3.24
N LEU A 203 -11.22 17.20 2.52
CA LEU A 203 -11.53 16.52 1.28
C LEU A 203 -11.68 15.02 1.59
N LEU A 204 -12.90 14.64 2.01
CA LEU A 204 -13.25 13.24 2.28
C LEU A 204 -13.70 12.57 0.98
N PHE A 205 -13.05 11.46 0.61
CA PHE A 205 -13.32 10.72 -0.63
C PHE A 205 -13.15 9.21 -0.49
#